data_AF-A0A4U6S6C9-F1
#
_entry.id   AF-A0A4U6S6C9-F1
#
_cell.length_a   1.000
_cell.length_b   1.000
_cell.length_c   1.000
_cell.angle_alpha   90.00
_cell.angle_beta   90.00
_cell.angle_gamma   90.00
#
_symmetry.space_group_name_H-M   'P 1'
#
loop_
_entity.id
_entity.type
_entity.pdbx_description
1 polymer ?
#
loop_
_entity_poly.entity_id
_entity_poly.type
_entity_poly.pdbx_seq_one_letter_code
_entity_poly.pdbx_strand_id
1 'polypeptide(L)'
;MALEKEIEDLYSPVARKAALALLYAHWEGHVLFVAETYLRFIAKKKQKFSQLMPSLQAVKLASFIQGWQTQRDSILLRLKIVDTIRDMEVEQFRTVPPSAISTGGNLNSDRFENICQILMLDHDKIVPDRDYLDESIVGARNRIAHGDYFTVSDDYLIRAIDYVLEIMRQFRTEVENSVATKKYLRGLQ
;
A
#
# COMPACT_ATOMS: atom_id res chain seq x y z
N MET A 1 45.62 7.50 -7.64
CA MET A 1 45.06 6.91 -8.88
C MET A 1 44.73 5.42 -8.77
N ALA A 2 45.69 4.49 -8.68
CA ALA A 2 45.36 3.04 -8.67
C ALA A 2 44.58 2.61 -7.41
N LEU A 3 45.03 3.05 -6.23
CA LEU A 3 44.36 2.78 -4.94
C LEU A 3 42.97 3.44 -4.85
N GLU A 4 42.82 4.65 -5.39
CA GLU A 4 41.53 5.37 -5.43
C GLU A 4 40.53 4.67 -6.34
N LYS A 5 40.98 4.13 -7.48
CA LYS A 5 40.15 3.36 -8.40
C LYS A 5 39.74 2.00 -7.81
N GLU A 6 40.65 1.31 -7.11
CA GLU A 6 40.32 0.08 -6.36
C GLU A 6 39.30 0.34 -5.24
N ILE A 7 39.43 1.46 -4.53
CA ILE A 7 38.48 1.90 -3.52
C ILE A 7 37.11 2.20 -4.16
N GLU A 8 37.07 2.97 -5.24
CA GLU A 8 35.85 3.30 -5.98
C GLU A 8 35.14 2.04 -6.50
N ASP A 9 35.88 1.10 -7.09
CA ASP A 9 35.39 -0.19 -7.58
C ASP A 9 34.88 -1.10 -6.44
N LEU A 10 35.46 -0.99 -5.23
CA LEU A 10 35.06 -1.77 -4.06
C LEU A 10 33.80 -1.22 -3.38
N TYR A 11 33.68 0.11 -3.26
CA TYR A 11 32.54 0.75 -2.58
C TYR A 11 31.31 0.94 -3.48
N SER A 12 31.51 1.08 -4.79
CA SER A 12 30.43 1.28 -5.76
C SER A 12 29.32 0.20 -5.70
N PRO A 13 29.63 -1.12 -5.66
CA PRO A 13 28.61 -2.15 -5.50
C PRO A 13 27.80 -2.05 -4.19
N VAL A 14 28.46 -1.69 -3.08
CA VAL A 14 27.80 -1.54 -1.77
C VAL A 14 26.88 -0.32 -1.79
N ALA A 15 27.35 0.80 -2.34
CA ALA A 15 26.56 2.02 -2.48
C ALA A 15 25.29 1.79 -3.31
N ARG A 16 25.40 1.04 -4.42
CA ARG A 16 24.23 0.70 -5.26
C ARG A 16 23.21 -0.18 -4.56
N LYS A 17 23.65 -1.16 -3.76
CA LYS A 17 22.76 -1.96 -2.91
C LYS A 17 22.05 -1.09 -1.87
N ALA A 18 22.79 -0.21 -1.20
CA ALA A 18 22.23 0.71 -0.22
C ALA A 18 21.18 1.63 -0.86
N ALA A 19 21.48 2.18 -2.04
CA ALA A 19 20.54 3.01 -2.80
C ALA A 19 19.25 2.26 -3.14
N LEU A 20 19.35 1.01 -3.63
CA LEU A 20 18.17 0.19 -3.96
C LEU A 20 17.33 -0.15 -2.71
N ALA A 21 17.98 -0.48 -1.59
CA ALA A 21 17.29 -0.76 -0.33
C ALA A 21 16.56 0.48 0.22
N LEU A 22 17.20 1.65 0.15
CA LEU A 22 16.60 2.93 0.54
C LEU A 22 15.47 3.33 -0.41
N LEU A 23 15.61 3.11 -1.71
CA LEU A 23 14.58 3.37 -2.71
C LEU A 23 13.31 2.57 -2.40
N TYR A 24 13.45 1.25 -2.15
CA TYR A 24 12.33 0.42 -1.74
C TYR A 24 11.69 0.92 -0.43
N ALA A 25 12.49 1.22 0.60
CA ALA A 25 11.97 1.70 1.88
C ALA A 25 11.23 3.04 1.73
N HIS A 26 11.72 3.92 0.86
CA HIS A 26 11.07 5.18 0.54
C HIS A 26 9.72 4.97 -0.14
N TRP A 27 9.66 4.07 -1.12
CA TRP A 27 8.41 3.71 -1.80
C TRP A 27 7.37 3.13 -0.84
N GLU A 28 7.76 2.14 -0.03
CA GLU A 28 6.87 1.52 0.96
C GLU A 28 6.32 2.56 1.96
N GLY A 29 7.21 3.41 2.49
CA GLY A 29 6.83 4.49 3.40
C GLY A 29 5.94 5.54 2.75
N HIS A 30 6.19 5.88 1.48
CA HIS A 30 5.37 6.82 0.72
C HIS A 30 3.95 6.29 0.51
N VAL A 31 3.80 5.03 0.09
CA VAL A 31 2.50 4.40 -0.10
C VAL A 31 1.69 4.43 1.19
N LEU A 32 2.29 4.03 2.31
CA LEU A 32 1.63 4.04 3.61
C LEU A 32 1.21 5.45 4.02
N PHE A 33 2.13 6.42 3.91
CA PHE A 33 1.86 7.82 4.25
C PHE A 33 0.68 8.39 3.45
N VAL A 34 0.68 8.21 2.13
CA VAL A 34 -0.37 8.74 1.25
C VAL A 34 -1.70 8.03 1.52
N ALA A 35 -1.71 6.70 1.66
CA ALA A 35 -2.91 5.92 1.95
C ALA A 35 -3.58 6.35 3.26
N GLU A 36 -2.80 6.43 4.34
CA GLU A 36 -3.31 6.87 5.64
C GLU A 36 -3.80 8.32 5.60
N THR A 37 -3.08 9.20 4.91
CA THR A 37 -3.47 10.61 4.77
C THR A 37 -4.81 10.72 4.05
N TYR A 38 -5.03 9.93 3.00
CA TYR A 38 -6.30 9.89 2.27
C TYR A 38 -7.45 9.38 3.16
N LEU A 39 -7.26 8.27 3.88
CA LEU A 39 -8.29 7.76 4.80
C LEU A 39 -8.60 8.77 5.93
N ARG A 40 -7.58 9.45 6.47
CA ARG A 40 -7.76 10.53 7.45
C ARG A 40 -8.53 11.71 6.87
N PHE A 41 -8.30 12.06 5.61
CA PHE A 41 -9.09 13.08 4.91
C PHE A 41 -10.57 12.68 4.84
N ILE A 42 -10.89 11.45 4.44
CA ILE A 42 -12.28 10.97 4.36
C ILE A 42 -12.92 10.96 5.76
N ALA A 43 -12.19 10.48 6.78
CA ALA A 43 -12.67 10.46 8.16
C ALA A 43 -13.02 11.87 8.69
N LYS A 44 -12.24 12.90 8.32
CA LYS A 44 -12.55 14.30 8.64
C LYS A 44 -13.84 14.81 7.99
N LYS A 45 -14.30 14.20 6.89
CA LYS A 45 -15.58 14.54 6.24
C LYS A 45 -16.80 13.99 7.00
N LYS A 46 -16.61 13.08 7.97
CA LYS A 46 -17.65 12.53 8.85
C LYS A 46 -18.90 12.02 8.11
N GLN A 47 -18.71 11.43 6.93
CA GLN A 47 -19.79 10.86 6.13
C GLN A 47 -20.33 9.58 6.77
N LYS A 48 -21.61 9.28 6.56
CA LYS A 48 -22.18 7.99 6.98
C LYS A 48 -21.63 6.87 6.11
N PHE A 49 -21.43 5.68 6.66
CA PHE A 49 -20.97 4.52 5.88
C PHE A 49 -21.91 4.15 4.73
N SER A 50 -23.23 4.35 4.90
CA SER A 50 -24.22 4.22 3.82
C SER A 50 -23.94 5.10 2.60
N GLN A 51 -23.22 6.21 2.76
CA GLN A 51 -22.85 7.14 1.69
C GLN A 51 -21.47 6.86 1.10
N LEU A 52 -20.66 6.02 1.77
CA LEU A 52 -19.29 5.69 1.40
C LEU A 52 -19.24 4.43 0.52
N MET A 53 -18.14 4.30 -0.22
CA MET A 53 -17.87 3.10 -1.01
C MET A 53 -17.74 1.83 -0.13
N PRO A 54 -18.14 0.65 -0.64
CA PRO A 54 -18.08 -0.62 0.11
C PRO A 54 -16.69 -0.99 0.64
N SER A 55 -15.62 -0.60 -0.05
CA SER A 55 -14.24 -0.81 0.40
C SER A 55 -13.97 -0.19 1.78
N LEU A 56 -14.50 1.00 2.05
CA LEU A 56 -14.37 1.67 3.36
C LEU A 56 -15.21 0.97 4.43
N GLN A 57 -16.35 0.40 4.06
CA GLN A 57 -17.14 -0.44 4.96
C GLN A 57 -16.37 -1.72 5.30
N ALA A 58 -15.70 -2.34 4.32
CA ALA A 58 -14.87 -3.53 4.51
C ALA A 58 -13.69 -3.28 5.46
N VAL A 59 -13.05 -2.10 5.38
CA VAL A 59 -12.01 -1.68 6.34
C VAL A 59 -12.52 -1.71 7.78
N LYS A 60 -13.72 -1.18 8.04
CA LYS A 60 -14.33 -1.25 9.38
C LYS A 60 -14.75 -2.68 9.74
N LEU A 61 -15.24 -3.44 8.78
CA LEU A 61 -15.69 -4.81 8.99
C LEU A 61 -14.55 -5.76 9.41
N ALA A 62 -13.33 -5.51 8.94
CA ALA A 62 -12.16 -6.34 9.22
C ALA A 62 -11.92 -6.60 10.72
N SER A 63 -12.10 -5.59 11.58
CA SER A 63 -11.94 -5.75 13.03
C SER A 63 -13.01 -6.66 13.65
N PHE A 64 -14.22 -6.65 13.09
CA PHE A 64 -15.30 -7.53 13.56
C PHE A 64 -15.09 -8.97 13.09
N ILE A 65 -14.65 -9.17 11.85
CA ILE A 65 -14.38 -10.50 11.27
C ILE A 65 -13.36 -11.26 12.12
N GLN A 66 -12.25 -10.61 12.51
CA GLN A 66 -11.25 -11.24 13.38
C GLN A 66 -11.85 -11.71 14.70
N GLY A 67 -12.74 -10.91 15.30
CA GLY A 67 -13.44 -11.28 16.52
C GLY A 67 -14.49 -12.38 16.33
N TRP A 68 -15.11 -12.49 15.15
CA TRP A 68 -16.10 -13.53 14.85
C TRP A 68 -15.45 -14.87 14.53
N GLN A 69 -14.28 -14.89 13.91
CA GLN A 69 -13.55 -16.12 13.56
C GLN A 69 -13.15 -16.96 14.78
N THR A 70 -13.03 -16.34 15.95
CA THR A 70 -12.71 -17.05 17.21
C THR A 70 -13.94 -17.62 17.92
N GLN A 71 -15.15 -17.31 17.44
CA GLN A 71 -16.41 -17.72 18.05
C GLN A 71 -17.01 -18.94 17.35
N ARG A 72 -17.78 -19.74 18.09
CA ARG A 72 -18.53 -20.86 17.51
C ARG A 72 -19.61 -20.36 16.56
N ASP A 73 -19.69 -20.97 15.38
CA ASP A 73 -20.79 -20.72 14.45
C ASP A 73 -22.14 -21.13 15.08
N SER A 74 -23.02 -20.14 15.20
CA SER A 74 -24.34 -20.27 15.81
C SER A 74 -25.31 -19.25 15.22
N ILE A 75 -26.61 -19.50 15.32
CA ILE A 75 -27.63 -18.53 14.89
C ILE A 75 -27.47 -17.18 15.60
N LEU A 76 -27.07 -17.16 16.87
CA LEU A 76 -26.82 -15.94 17.63
C LEU A 76 -25.67 -15.12 17.04
N LEU A 77 -24.57 -15.76 16.66
CA LEU A 77 -23.46 -15.08 15.99
C LEU A 77 -23.89 -14.50 14.64
N ARG A 78 -24.64 -15.25 13.84
CA ARG A 78 -25.14 -14.80 12.54
C ARG A 78 -26.10 -13.61 12.67
N LEU A 79 -27.00 -13.62 13.65
CA LEU A 79 -27.86 -12.47 13.96
C LEU A 79 -27.04 -11.25 14.37
N LYS A 80 -26.03 -11.44 15.25
CA LYS A 80 -25.10 -10.38 15.64
C LYS A 80 -24.36 -9.76 14.44
N ILE A 81 -23.94 -10.58 13.48
CA ILE A 81 -23.31 -10.10 12.24
C ILE A 81 -24.29 -9.21 11.45
N VAL A 82 -25.53 -9.66 11.25
CA VAL A 82 -26.56 -8.89 10.54
C VAL A 82 -26.83 -7.55 11.22
N ASP A 83 -27.00 -7.55 12.54
CA ASP A 83 -27.25 -6.33 13.31
C ASP A 83 -26.05 -5.38 13.25
N THR A 84 -24.82 -5.91 13.35
CA THR A 84 -23.58 -5.11 13.22
C THR A 84 -23.52 -4.41 11.86
N ILE A 85 -23.84 -5.11 10.77
CA ILE A 85 -23.82 -4.52 9.42
C ILE A 85 -24.87 -3.41 9.31
N ARG A 86 -26.08 -3.61 9.86
CA ARG A 86 -27.14 -2.58 9.86
C ARG A 86 -26.75 -1.35 10.67
N ASP A 87 -26.20 -1.55 11.86
CA ASP A 87 -25.73 -0.46 12.72
C ASP A 87 -24.60 0.32 12.05
N MET A 88 -23.71 -0.38 11.34
CA MET A 88 -22.64 0.23 10.57
C MET A 88 -23.15 1.22 9.53
N GLU A 89 -24.28 0.98 8.86
CA GLU A 89 -24.79 1.85 7.78
C GLU A 89 -25.11 3.28 8.24
N VAL A 90 -25.59 3.42 9.48
CA VAL A 90 -25.99 4.72 10.05
C VAL A 90 -24.83 5.45 10.74
N GLU A 91 -23.77 4.73 11.09
CA GLU A 91 -22.57 5.28 11.71
C GLU A 91 -21.75 6.15 10.75
N GLN A 92 -20.98 7.07 11.34
CA GLN A 92 -20.06 7.93 10.60
C GLN A 92 -18.64 7.38 10.60
N PHE A 93 -17.96 7.42 9.46
CA PHE A 93 -16.54 7.15 9.39
C PHE A 93 -15.77 8.34 9.98
N ARG A 94 -15.25 8.16 11.21
CA ARG A 94 -14.57 9.22 11.98
C ARG A 94 -13.13 8.90 12.33
N THR A 95 -12.78 7.61 12.37
CA THR A 95 -11.46 7.12 12.74
C THR A 95 -10.99 6.11 11.72
N VAL A 96 -9.70 6.14 11.42
CA VAL A 96 -9.05 5.13 10.60
C VAL A 96 -8.52 4.05 11.55
N PRO A 97 -8.96 2.79 11.44
CA PRO A 97 -8.39 1.72 12.24
C PRO A 97 -6.85 1.66 12.06
N PRO A 98 -6.06 1.42 13.13
CA PRO A 98 -4.60 1.30 12.99
C PRO A 98 -4.15 0.21 12.00
N SER A 99 -4.97 -0.81 11.79
CA SER A 99 -4.73 -1.91 10.85
C SER A 99 -5.38 -1.70 9.48
N ALA A 100 -5.94 -0.53 9.20
CA ALA A 100 -6.68 -0.28 7.95
C ALA A 100 -5.79 -0.41 6.72
N ILE A 101 -4.51 -0.05 6.84
CA ILE A 101 -3.50 -0.16 5.78
C ILE A 101 -2.29 -0.87 6.40
N SER A 102 -1.82 -1.92 5.74
CA SER A 102 -0.62 -2.64 6.15
C SER A 102 0.14 -3.10 4.93
N THR A 103 1.46 -2.89 4.96
CA THR A 103 2.39 -3.38 3.93
C THR A 103 2.87 -4.80 4.25
N GLY A 104 2.54 -5.35 5.42
CA GLY A 104 2.98 -6.67 5.88
C GLY A 104 4.50 -6.82 6.00
N GLY A 105 5.25 -5.70 6.11
CA GLY A 105 6.72 -5.68 6.19
C GLY A 105 7.46 -6.00 4.89
N ASN A 106 6.70 -6.16 3.80
CA ASN A 106 7.23 -6.28 2.44
C ASN A 106 6.11 -5.93 1.44
N LEU A 107 6.10 -4.73 0.89
CA LEU A 107 5.04 -4.32 -0.03
C LEU A 107 5.32 -4.94 -1.41
N ASN A 108 4.66 -6.04 -1.76
CA ASN A 108 4.66 -6.57 -3.12
C ASN A 108 3.44 -6.04 -3.90
N SER A 109 3.34 -6.38 -5.19
CA SER A 109 2.25 -5.94 -6.07
C SER A 109 0.89 -6.35 -5.52
N ASP A 110 0.73 -7.59 -5.02
CA ASP A 110 -0.54 -8.05 -4.44
C ASP A 110 -0.96 -7.24 -3.20
N ARG A 111 -0.02 -6.95 -2.30
CA ARG A 111 -0.30 -6.13 -1.11
C ARG A 111 -0.59 -4.69 -1.51
N PHE A 112 0.10 -4.16 -2.52
CA PHE A 112 -0.19 -2.84 -3.04
C PHE A 112 -1.56 -2.77 -3.74
N GLU A 113 -1.96 -3.81 -4.45
CA GLU A 113 -3.29 -3.94 -5.05
C GLU A 113 -4.39 -3.94 -3.98
N ASN A 114 -4.20 -4.65 -2.86
CA ASN A 114 -5.13 -4.59 -1.72
C ASN A 114 -5.28 -3.16 -1.18
N ILE A 115 -4.18 -2.41 -1.07
CA ILE A 115 -4.22 -0.99 -0.68
C ILE A 115 -5.00 -0.19 -1.74
N CYS A 116 -4.73 -0.38 -3.03
CA CYS A 116 -5.46 0.29 -4.10
C CYS A 116 -6.97 0.01 -4.03
N GLN A 117 -7.39 -1.23 -3.78
CA GLN A 117 -8.79 -1.59 -3.61
C GLN A 117 -9.45 -0.87 -2.43
N ILE A 118 -8.76 -0.76 -1.30
CA ILE A 118 -9.24 -0.01 -0.14
C ILE A 118 -9.47 1.46 -0.49
N LEU A 119 -8.59 2.05 -1.30
CA LEU A 119 -8.64 3.46 -1.70
C LEU A 119 -9.45 3.71 -3.00
N MET A 120 -10.07 2.66 -3.54
CA MET A 120 -10.85 2.70 -4.78
C MET A 120 -10.03 3.15 -5.99
N LEU A 121 -8.75 2.76 -6.06
CA LEU A 121 -7.84 3.08 -7.15
C LEU A 121 -7.68 1.87 -8.08
N ASP A 122 -7.39 2.17 -9.34
CA ASP A 122 -7.08 1.16 -10.33
C ASP A 122 -5.58 0.87 -10.29
N HIS A 123 -5.22 -0.31 -9.80
CA HIS A 123 -3.82 -0.71 -9.61
C HIS A 123 -3.04 -0.69 -10.94
N ASP A 124 -3.67 -1.09 -12.05
CA ASP A 124 -2.98 -1.24 -13.34
C ASP A 124 -2.66 0.10 -14.00
N LYS A 125 -3.30 1.20 -13.55
CA LYS A 125 -2.92 2.56 -13.95
C LYS A 125 -1.66 3.06 -13.24
N ILE A 126 -1.29 2.42 -12.14
CA ILE A 126 -0.21 2.86 -11.26
C ILE A 126 1.02 1.98 -11.43
N VAL A 127 0.82 0.66 -11.54
CA VAL A 127 1.88 -0.34 -11.69
C VAL A 127 1.85 -0.88 -13.11
N PRO A 128 2.69 -0.35 -14.02
CA PRO A 128 2.71 -0.81 -15.41
C PRO A 128 3.38 -2.18 -15.58
N ASP A 129 4.17 -2.64 -14.61
CA ASP A 129 4.92 -3.89 -14.67
C ASP A 129 4.98 -4.56 -13.27
N ARG A 130 4.02 -5.45 -12.99
CA ARG A 130 3.90 -6.13 -11.70
C ARG A 130 5.12 -7.01 -11.40
N ASP A 131 5.62 -7.72 -12.41
CA ASP A 131 6.77 -8.62 -12.29
C ASP A 131 8.04 -7.83 -11.97
N TYR A 132 8.23 -6.66 -12.59
CA TYR A 132 9.36 -5.80 -12.27
C TYR A 132 9.27 -5.27 -10.83
N LEU A 133 8.09 -4.90 -10.34
CA LEU A 133 7.95 -4.50 -8.94
C LEU A 133 8.36 -5.65 -7.99
N ASP A 134 7.85 -6.85 -8.22
CA ASP A 134 8.04 -7.98 -7.31
C ASP A 134 9.43 -8.59 -7.38
N GLU A 135 10.00 -8.76 -8.57
CA GLU A 135 11.30 -9.40 -8.74
C GLU A 135 12.46 -8.41 -8.64
N SER A 136 12.29 -7.24 -9.25
CA SER A 136 13.36 -6.26 -9.48
C SER A 136 13.39 -5.14 -8.46
N ILE A 137 12.34 -4.89 -7.67
CA ILE A 137 12.41 -3.94 -6.55
C ILE A 137 12.36 -4.71 -5.23
N VAL A 138 11.27 -5.42 -5.00
CA VAL A 138 10.99 -6.14 -3.76
C VAL A 138 11.96 -7.30 -3.56
N GLY A 139 12.07 -8.19 -4.56
CA GLY A 139 12.97 -9.34 -4.54
C GLY A 139 14.42 -8.92 -4.36
N ALA A 140 14.84 -7.85 -5.03
CA ALA A 140 16.18 -7.32 -4.91
C ALA A 140 16.48 -6.75 -3.51
N ARG A 141 15.55 -6.00 -2.91
CA ARG A 141 15.68 -5.56 -1.52
C ARG A 141 15.77 -6.74 -0.56
N ASN A 142 14.98 -7.79 -0.77
CA ASN A 142 15.01 -8.98 0.08
C ASN A 142 16.36 -9.70 -0.02
N ARG A 143 16.89 -9.92 -1.24
CA ARG A 143 18.24 -10.47 -1.45
C ARG A 143 19.31 -9.66 -0.72
N ILE A 144 19.24 -8.32 -0.79
CA ILE A 144 20.17 -7.44 -0.08
C ILE A 144 20.05 -7.63 1.44
N ALA A 145 18.84 -7.68 1.99
CA ALA A 145 18.60 -7.84 3.43
C ALA A 145 19.03 -9.23 3.96
N HIS A 146 18.93 -10.27 3.14
CA HIS A 146 19.35 -11.63 3.49
C HIS A 146 20.86 -11.87 3.29
N GLY A 147 21.58 -10.92 2.71
CA GLY A 147 23.03 -11.03 2.46
C GLY A 147 23.37 -11.90 1.26
N ASP A 148 22.42 -12.11 0.34
CA ASP A 148 22.62 -12.93 -0.84
C ASP A 148 23.67 -12.33 -1.78
N TYR A 149 24.36 -13.20 -2.52
CA TYR A 149 25.27 -12.77 -3.57
C TYR A 149 24.47 -12.19 -4.75
N PHE A 150 24.34 -10.87 -4.75
CA PHE A 150 23.57 -10.09 -5.72
C PHE A 150 24.40 -8.88 -6.17
N THR A 151 24.43 -8.60 -7.48
CA THR A 151 25.15 -7.44 -8.03
C THR A 151 24.13 -6.47 -8.61
N VAL A 152 24.25 -5.20 -8.25
CA VAL A 152 23.44 -4.11 -8.80
C VAL A 152 24.32 -3.35 -9.78
N SER A 153 23.97 -3.36 -11.06
CA SER A 153 24.61 -2.50 -12.07
C SER A 153 24.04 -1.09 -12.04
N ASP A 154 24.73 -0.13 -12.67
CA ASP A 154 24.25 1.25 -12.79
C ASP A 154 22.94 1.31 -13.57
N ASP A 155 22.86 0.66 -14.73
CA ASP A 155 21.65 0.61 -15.56
C ASP A 155 20.43 0.06 -14.81
N TYR A 156 20.66 -0.99 -14.01
CA TYR A 156 19.61 -1.59 -13.20
C TYR A 156 19.15 -0.65 -12.09
N LEU A 157 20.06 0.03 -11.40
CA LEU A 157 19.72 1.02 -10.38
C LEU A 157 18.95 2.21 -10.97
N ILE A 158 19.40 2.75 -12.12
CA ILE A 158 18.74 3.86 -12.81
C ILE A 158 17.31 3.48 -13.19
N ARG A 159 17.13 2.31 -13.82
CA ARG A 159 15.80 1.81 -14.18
C ARG A 159 14.91 1.62 -12.94
N ALA A 160 15.46 1.09 -11.84
CA ALA A 160 14.72 0.91 -10.61
C ALA A 160 14.26 2.26 -10.02
N ILE A 161 15.12 3.27 -10.02
CA ILE A 161 14.80 4.64 -9.57
C ILE A 161 13.68 5.24 -10.42
N ASP A 162 13.82 5.21 -11.75
CA ASP A 162 12.83 5.77 -12.66
C ASP A 162 11.47 5.09 -12.49
N TYR A 163 11.47 3.76 -12.42
CA TYR A 163 10.27 2.96 -12.18
C TYR A 163 9.59 3.32 -10.87
N VAL A 164 10.32 3.32 -9.76
CA VAL A 164 9.76 3.59 -8.42
C VAL A 164 9.22 5.02 -8.34
N LEU A 165 9.96 6.00 -8.87
CA LEU A 165 9.49 7.39 -8.88
C LEU A 165 8.22 7.56 -9.71
N GLU A 166 8.10 6.84 -10.82
CA GLU A 166 6.90 6.87 -11.66
C GLU A 166 5.69 6.31 -10.92
N ILE A 167 5.77 5.09 -10.35
CA ILE A 167 4.63 4.50 -9.63
C ILE A 167 4.24 5.33 -8.40
N MET A 168 5.19 6.00 -7.73
CA MET A 168 4.89 6.94 -6.63
C MET A 168 4.10 8.16 -7.12
N ARG A 169 4.51 8.74 -8.27
CA ARG A 169 3.80 9.88 -8.88
C ARG A 169 2.40 9.48 -9.33
N GLN A 170 2.25 8.32 -9.96
CA GLN A 170 0.95 7.82 -10.40
C GLN A 170 0.03 7.52 -9.22
N PHE A 171 0.54 6.89 -8.15
CA PHE A 171 -0.24 6.63 -6.94
C PHE A 171 -0.77 7.93 -6.32
N ARG A 172 0.10 8.93 -6.16
CA ARG A 172 -0.31 10.25 -5.68
C ARG A 172 -1.38 10.88 -6.58
N THR A 173 -1.16 10.84 -7.89
CA THR A 173 -2.08 11.42 -8.88
C THR A 173 -3.47 10.77 -8.80
N GLU A 174 -3.53 9.44 -8.71
CA GLU A 174 -4.80 8.72 -8.59
C GLU A 174 -5.51 9.00 -7.26
N VAL A 175 -4.78 9.19 -6.16
CA VAL A 175 -5.36 9.64 -4.89
C VAL A 175 -5.93 11.06 -4.99
N GLU A 176 -5.20 11.98 -5.62
CA GLU A 176 -5.66 13.36 -5.84
C GLU A 176 -6.91 13.39 -6.74
N ASN A 177 -6.93 12.59 -7.81
CA ASN A 177 -8.10 12.40 -8.67
C ASN A 177 -9.29 11.84 -7.89
N SER A 178 -9.07 10.87 -7.00
CA SER A 178 -10.08 10.28 -6.13
C SER A 178 -10.70 11.32 -5.18
N VAL A 179 -9.88 12.23 -4.65
CA VAL A 179 -10.34 13.38 -3.85
C VAL A 179 -11.16 14.35 -4.69
N ALA A 180 -10.65 14.78 -5.85
CA ALA A 180 -11.27 15.77 -6.71
C ALA A 180 -12.64 15.32 -7.24
N THR A 181 -12.74 14.06 -7.65
CA THR A 181 -13.96 13.44 -8.17
C THR A 181 -14.87 12.89 -7.07
N LYS A 182 -14.44 12.93 -5.80
CA LYS A 182 -15.14 12.35 -4.65
C LYS A 182 -15.50 10.87 -4.85
N LYS A 183 -14.58 10.10 -5.46
CA LYS A 183 -14.75 8.67 -5.77
C LYS A 183 -15.07 7.82 -4.53
N TYR A 184 -14.80 8.35 -3.33
CA TYR A 184 -15.15 7.73 -2.05
C TYR A 184 -16.65 7.75 -1.69
N LEU A 185 -17.49 8.43 -2.46
CA LEU A 185 -18.95 8.46 -2.28
C LEU A 185 -19.67 7.50 -3.25
N ARG A 186 -20.67 6.77 -2.75
CA ARG A 186 -21.40 5.71 -3.47
C ARG A 186 -22.36 6.18 -4.58
N GLY A 187 -22.53 7.49 -4.78
CA GLY A 187 -23.55 8.06 -5.68
C GLY A 187 -23.05 9.14 -6.65
N LEU A 188 -21.74 9.24 -6.85
CA LEU A 188 -21.11 10.17 -7.82
C LEU A 188 -20.35 9.42 -8.94
N GLN A 189 -20.54 8.11 -9.03
CA GLN A 189 -19.94 7.22 -10.04
C GLN A 189 -20.96 6.88 -11.12
#